data_AF-A0A538EI70-F1
#
_entry.id   AF-A0A538EI70-F1
#
_cell.length_a   1.000
_cell.length_b   1.000
_cell.length_c   1.000
_cell.angle_alpha   90.00
_cell.angle_beta   90.00
_cell.angle_gamma   90.00
#
_symmetry.space_group_name_H-M   'P 1'
#
loop_
_entity.id
_entity.type
_entity.pdbx_description
1 polymer ?
#
loop_
_entity_poly.entity_id
_entity_poly.type
_entity_poly.pdbx_seq_one_letter_code
_entity_poly.pdbx_strand_id
1 'polypeptide(L)'
;MRIVASSALVIREAHAAWDEFLDTLIDFGIPLDEAQTPRETVGRITRSLYLGGEPVQALALLARVEERARYARTPLDAGSLDGPLRVVRAAVAARASRRTRLRAALLPPSVLQRWRYQLVTGGAELIGSFGRTWDTVVRLLSPRRLLPGRPSR
;
A
#
# COMPACT_ATOMS: atom_id res chain seq x y z
N MET A 1 -4.08 35.32 -6.90
CA MET A 1 -2.76 34.79 -7.32
C MET A 1 -2.84 33.26 -7.29
N ARG A 2 -3.09 32.60 -8.43
CA ARG A 2 -3.18 31.13 -8.50
C ARG A 2 -1.73 30.62 -8.53
N ILE A 3 -1.27 30.00 -7.44
CA ILE A 3 0.02 29.32 -7.43
C ILE A 3 -0.10 28.20 -8.46
N VAL A 4 0.54 28.37 -9.62
CA VAL A 4 0.63 27.29 -10.61
C VAL A 4 1.50 26.22 -9.96
N ALA A 5 0.88 25.12 -9.54
CA ALA A 5 1.63 23.97 -9.04
C ALA A 5 2.63 23.54 -10.12
N SER A 6 3.87 23.24 -9.70
CA SER A 6 4.85 22.67 -10.62
C SER A 6 4.26 21.42 -11.29
N SER A 7 4.45 21.25 -12.59
CA SER A 7 3.95 20.08 -13.32
C SER A 7 4.39 18.76 -12.68
N ALA A 8 5.59 18.72 -12.08
CA ALA A 8 6.07 17.56 -11.35
C ALA A 8 5.27 17.28 -10.06
N LEU A 9 4.79 18.31 -9.37
CA LEU A 9 3.92 18.14 -8.20
C LEU A 9 2.57 17.58 -8.60
N VAL A 10 1.96 18.12 -9.67
CA VAL A 10 0.67 17.65 -10.20
C VAL A 10 0.75 16.19 -10.63
N ILE A 11 1.84 15.79 -11.30
CA ILE A 11 2.09 14.40 -11.71
C ILE A 11 2.19 13.49 -10.47
N ARG A 12 2.95 13.89 -9.44
CA ARG A 12 3.07 13.10 -8.21
C ARG A 12 1.75 12.94 -7.48
N GLU A 13 0.95 14.01 -7.41
CA GLU A 13 -0.37 13.96 -6.77
C GLU A 13 -1.32 13.01 -7.51
N ALA A 14 -1.32 13.04 -8.85
CA ALA A 14 -2.11 12.13 -9.66
C ALA A 14 -1.74 10.64 -9.40
N HIS A 15 -0.44 10.32 -9.44
CA HIS A 15 0.04 8.97 -9.16
C HIS A 15 -0.31 8.53 -7.72
N ALA A 16 -0.05 9.39 -6.73
CA ALA A 16 -0.35 9.06 -5.34
C ALA A 16 -1.85 8.82 -5.10
N ALA A 17 -2.72 9.63 -5.70
CA ALA A 17 -4.16 9.44 -5.59
C ALA A 17 -4.65 8.17 -6.28
N TRP A 18 -4.05 7.81 -7.43
CA TRP A 18 -4.34 6.56 -8.11
C TRP A 18 -3.86 5.34 -7.32
N ASP A 19 -2.64 5.39 -6.78
CA ASP A 19 -2.08 4.32 -5.96
C ASP A 19 -2.91 4.09 -4.68
N GLU A 20 -3.34 5.15 -3.99
CA GLU A 20 -4.23 5.02 -2.81
C GLU A 20 -5.60 4.44 -3.17
N PHE A 21 -6.12 4.71 -4.38
CA PHE A 21 -7.32 4.05 -4.88
C PHE A 21 -7.08 2.55 -5.13
N LEU A 22 -5.97 2.18 -5.76
CA LEU A 22 -5.62 0.76 -5.94
C LEU A 22 -5.42 0.04 -4.60
N ASP A 23 -4.75 0.68 -3.64
CA ASP A 23 -4.60 0.18 -2.27
C ASP A 23 -5.97 -0.02 -1.60
N THR A 24 -6.91 0.91 -1.81
CA THR A 24 -8.29 0.75 -1.34
C THR A 24 -8.95 -0.50 -1.95
N LEU A 25 -8.77 -0.76 -3.24
CA LEU A 25 -9.33 -1.97 -3.87
C LEU A 25 -8.71 -3.25 -3.30
N ILE A 26 -7.40 -3.27 -3.11
CA ILE A 26 -6.68 -4.37 -2.45
C ILE A 26 -7.22 -4.58 -1.04
N ASP A 27 -7.44 -3.51 -0.28
CA ASP A 27 -7.92 -3.57 1.10
C ASP A 27 -9.32 -4.18 1.22
N PHE A 28 -10.16 -3.93 0.21
CA PHE A 28 -11.50 -4.52 0.12
C PHE A 28 -11.53 -5.88 -0.60
N GLY A 29 -10.35 -6.42 -0.98
CA GLY A 29 -10.22 -7.72 -1.63
C GLY A 29 -10.76 -7.74 -3.06
N ILE A 30 -10.80 -6.59 -3.73
CA ILE A 30 -11.27 -6.45 -5.10
C ILE A 30 -10.08 -6.72 -6.03
N PRO A 31 -10.17 -7.70 -6.95
CA PRO A 31 -9.06 -8.06 -7.81
C PRO A 31 -8.68 -6.89 -8.73
N LEU A 32 -7.38 -6.66 -8.87
CA LEU A 32 -6.77 -5.77 -9.85
C LEU A 32 -6.27 -6.59 -11.04
N ASP A 33 -6.19 -5.91 -12.19
CA ASP A 33 -5.60 -6.44 -13.41
C ASP A 33 -4.61 -5.38 -13.91
N GLU A 34 -3.32 -5.70 -13.85
CA GLU A 34 -2.23 -4.77 -14.15
C GLU A 34 -2.16 -4.41 -15.64
N ALA A 35 -2.79 -5.19 -16.52
CA ALA A 35 -2.87 -4.88 -17.94
C ALA A 35 -3.92 -3.81 -18.25
N GLN A 36 -4.85 -3.52 -17.33
CA GLN A 36 -5.90 -2.54 -17.55
C GLN A 36 -5.39 -1.12 -17.43
N THR A 37 -5.78 -0.28 -18.39
CA THR A 37 -5.62 1.16 -18.28
C THR A 37 -6.47 1.72 -17.13
N PRO A 38 -6.17 2.93 -16.61
CA PRO A 38 -6.98 3.55 -15.56
C PRO A 38 -8.47 3.67 -15.93
N ARG A 39 -8.80 4.04 -17.18
CA ARG A 39 -10.19 4.08 -17.65
C ARG A 39 -10.87 2.71 -17.68
N GLU A 40 -10.18 1.67 -18.15
CA GLU A 40 -10.73 0.30 -18.16
C GLU A 40 -10.98 -0.20 -16.74
N THR A 41 -10.03 0.06 -15.83
CA THR A 41 -10.18 -0.25 -14.41
C THR A 41 -11.43 0.43 -13.84
N VAL A 42 -11.63 1.73 -14.07
CA VAL A 42 -12.83 2.44 -13.62
C VAL A 42 -14.11 1.83 -14.18
N GLY A 43 -14.14 1.50 -15.48
CA GLY A 43 -15.30 0.87 -16.11
C GLY A 43 -15.64 -0.49 -15.50
N ARG A 44 -14.64 -1.33 -15.26
CA ARG A 44 -14.80 -2.63 -14.60
C ARG A 44 -15.27 -2.48 -13.16
N ILE A 45 -14.65 -1.61 -12.37
CA ILE A 45 -14.99 -1.40 -10.97
C ILE A 45 -16.41 -0.86 -10.82
N THR A 46 -16.78 0.15 -11.61
CA THR A 46 -18.12 0.73 -11.63
C THR A 46 -19.18 -0.33 -11.90
N ARG A 47 -18.93 -1.23 -12.86
CA ARG A 47 -19.84 -2.33 -13.19
C ARG A 47 -19.89 -3.40 -12.09
N SER A 48 -18.73 -3.82 -11.58
CA SER A 48 -18.64 -4.89 -10.57
C SER A 48 -19.26 -4.53 -9.22
N LEU A 49 -19.17 -3.25 -8.84
CA LEU A 49 -19.71 -2.74 -7.58
C LEU A 49 -21.07 -2.06 -7.74
N TYR A 50 -21.63 -2.04 -8.96
CA TYR A 50 -22.87 -1.35 -9.32
C TYR A 50 -22.90 0.10 -8.80
N LEU A 51 -21.81 0.84 -9.04
CA LEU A 51 -21.68 2.24 -8.65
C LEU A 51 -22.43 3.15 -9.63
N GLY A 52 -22.95 4.26 -9.13
CA GLY A 52 -23.62 5.28 -9.93
C GLY A 52 -23.46 6.66 -9.30
N GLY A 53 -23.75 7.71 -10.06
CA GLY A 53 -23.75 9.09 -9.57
C GLY A 53 -22.35 9.62 -9.27
N GLU A 54 -22.21 10.24 -8.11
CA GLU A 54 -21.03 11.00 -7.71
C GLU A 54 -19.74 10.15 -7.56
N PRO A 55 -19.77 8.92 -7.02
CA PRO A 55 -18.60 8.03 -7.03
C PRO A 55 -18.05 7.67 -8.41
N VAL A 56 -18.92 7.56 -9.42
CA VAL A 56 -18.49 7.27 -10.80
C VAL A 56 -17.80 8.48 -11.41
N GLN A 57 -18.29 9.68 -11.12
CA GLN A 57 -17.67 10.93 -11.56
C GLN A 57 -16.30 11.12 -10.90
N ALA A 58 -16.20 10.84 -9.59
CA ALA A 58 -14.95 10.88 -8.85
C ALA A 58 -13.92 9.88 -9.41
N LEU A 59 -14.33 8.63 -9.65
CA LEU A 59 -13.47 7.62 -10.29
C LEU A 59 -13.01 8.06 -11.69
N ALA A 60 -13.91 8.58 -12.52
CA ALA A 60 -13.59 9.06 -13.85
C ALA A 60 -12.60 10.24 -13.83
N LEU A 61 -12.71 11.13 -12.82
CA LEU A 61 -11.75 12.20 -12.59
C LEU A 61 -10.37 11.61 -12.25
N LEU A 62 -10.29 10.69 -11.28
CA LEU A 62 -9.05 10.03 -10.86
C LEU A 62 -8.33 9.35 -12.03
N ALA A 63 -9.06 8.56 -12.84
CA ALA A 63 -8.47 7.94 -14.02
C ALA A 63 -7.97 8.97 -15.06
N ARG A 64 -8.69 10.07 -15.24
CA ARG A 64 -8.31 11.11 -16.22
C ARG A 64 -7.06 11.88 -15.78
N VAL A 65 -6.93 12.22 -14.49
CA VAL A 65 -5.72 12.89 -13.99
C VAL A 65 -4.52 11.94 -14.09
N GLU A 66 -4.68 10.66 -13.76
CA GLU A 66 -3.61 9.67 -13.85
C GLU A 66 -3.14 9.45 -15.29
N GLU A 67 -4.07 9.29 -16.24
CA GLU A 67 -3.70 9.12 -17.65
C GLU A 67 -3.01 10.36 -18.22
N ARG A 68 -3.46 11.57 -17.84
CA ARG A 68 -2.77 12.81 -18.24
C ARG A 68 -1.38 12.88 -17.62
N ALA A 69 -1.22 12.45 -16.37
CA ALA A 69 0.09 12.40 -15.72
C ALA A 69 1.05 11.41 -16.41
N ARG A 70 0.55 10.24 -16.86
CA ARG A 70 1.36 9.23 -17.56
C ARG A 70 1.71 9.60 -19.00
N TYR A 71 0.75 10.13 -19.76
CA TYR A 71 0.86 10.18 -21.22
C TYR A 71 0.82 11.58 -21.82
N ALA A 72 0.35 12.60 -21.08
CA ALA A 72 0.25 13.94 -21.61
C ALA A 72 1.51 14.77 -21.29
N ARG A 73 1.90 15.61 -22.25
CA ARG A 73 3.00 16.58 -22.05
C ARG A 73 2.65 17.63 -20.98
N THR A 74 1.37 17.94 -20.85
CA THR A 74 0.85 18.88 -19.85
C THR A 74 -0.11 18.14 -18.91
N PRO A 75 0.22 18.00 -17.62
CA PRO A 75 -0.63 17.29 -16.67
C PRO A 75 -1.93 18.08 -16.40
N LEU A 76 -2.98 17.35 -16.00
CA LEU A 76 -4.26 17.96 -15.60
C LEU A 76 -4.20 18.35 -14.13
N ASP A 77 -4.16 19.65 -13.84
CA ASP A 77 -4.37 20.17 -12.49
C ASP A 77 -5.88 20.22 -12.17
N ALA A 78 -6.32 19.28 -11.34
CA ALA A 78 -7.70 19.21 -10.85
C ALA A 78 -7.84 19.75 -9.40
N GLY A 79 -6.78 20.34 -8.84
CA GLY A 79 -6.68 20.62 -7.41
C GLY A 79 -6.58 19.34 -6.57
N SER A 80 -6.90 19.46 -5.28
CA SER A 80 -6.81 18.35 -4.32
C SER A 80 -7.68 17.15 -4.73
N LEU A 81 -7.05 15.98 -4.81
CA LEU A 81 -7.71 14.71 -5.13
C LEU A 81 -8.28 13.99 -3.89
N ASP A 82 -8.11 14.53 -2.69
CA ASP A 82 -8.57 13.91 -1.43
C ASP A 82 -10.10 13.78 -1.36
N GLY A 83 -10.82 14.78 -1.88
CA GLY A 83 -12.28 14.79 -1.94
C GLY A 83 -12.82 13.64 -2.79
N PRO A 84 -12.47 13.57 -4.08
CA PRO A 84 -12.80 12.46 -4.96
C PRO A 84 -12.41 11.10 -4.36
N LEU A 85 -11.23 10.99 -3.76
CA LEU A 85 -10.76 9.74 -3.17
C LEU A 85 -11.61 9.28 -1.99
N ARG A 86 -11.97 10.19 -1.07
CA ARG A 86 -12.86 9.88 0.06
C ARG A 86 -14.22 9.38 -0.40
N VAL A 87 -14.77 10.00 -1.45
CA VAL A 87 -16.04 9.61 -2.06
C VAL A 87 -15.96 8.18 -2.59
N VAL A 88 -14.92 7.86 -3.35
CA VAL A 88 -14.73 6.53 -3.93
C VAL A 88 -14.54 5.49 -2.83
N ARG A 89 -13.69 5.78 -1.84
CA ARG A 89 -13.46 4.89 -0.70
C ARG A 89 -14.74 4.60 0.08
N ALA A 90 -15.57 5.62 0.32
CA ALA A 90 -16.86 5.45 0.98
C ALA A 90 -17.80 4.55 0.16
N ALA A 91 -17.84 4.74 -1.16
CA ALA A 91 -18.66 3.93 -2.07
C ALA A 91 -18.21 2.45 -2.12
N VAL A 92 -16.90 2.21 -2.20
CA VAL A 92 -16.33 0.85 -2.13
C VAL A 92 -16.64 0.21 -0.78
N ALA A 93 -16.43 0.94 0.32
CA ALA A 93 -16.71 0.46 1.67
C ALA A 93 -18.19 0.09 1.86
N ALA A 94 -19.12 0.88 1.30
CA ALA A 94 -20.55 0.63 1.37
C ALA A 94 -20.96 -0.70 0.69
N ARG A 95 -20.19 -1.16 -0.32
CA ARG A 95 -20.43 -2.42 -1.03
C ARG A 95 -19.73 -3.62 -0.38
N ALA A 96 -18.79 -3.39 0.53
CA ALA A 96 -18.09 -4.45 1.23
C ALA A 96 -18.91 -5.05 2.38
N SER A 97 -18.74 -6.37 2.60
CA SER A 97 -19.36 -7.08 3.72
C SER A 97 -18.93 -6.48 5.07
N ARG A 98 -19.76 -6.61 6.13
CA ARG A 98 -19.42 -6.09 7.48
C ARG A 98 -18.06 -6.59 7.98
N ARG A 99 -17.71 -7.83 7.65
CA ARG A 99 -16.45 -8.48 8.04
C ARG A 99 -15.25 -7.93 7.27
N THR A 100 -15.44 -7.63 5.99
CA THR A 100 -14.42 -6.97 5.14
C THR A 100 -14.16 -5.55 5.60
N ARG A 101 -15.21 -4.79 5.94
CA ARG A 101 -15.06 -3.42 6.48
C ARG A 101 -14.28 -3.40 7.79
N LEU A 102 -14.55 -4.33 8.70
CA LEU A 102 -13.82 -4.42 9.96
C LEU A 102 -12.34 -4.74 9.75
N ARG A 103 -12.03 -5.65 8.81
CA ARG A 103 -10.63 -5.99 8.45
C ARG A 103 -9.91 -4.84 7.77
N ALA A 104 -10.53 -4.19 6.78
CA ALA A 104 -9.95 -3.03 6.09
C ALA A 104 -9.68 -1.85 7.04
N ALA A 105 -10.46 -1.72 8.13
CA ALA A 105 -10.22 -0.71 9.16
C ALA A 105 -9.12 -1.09 10.16
N LEU A 106 -9.03 -2.37 10.55
CA LEU A 106 -8.12 -2.82 11.64
C LEU A 106 -6.75 -3.29 11.14
N LEU A 107 -6.70 -3.91 9.96
CA LEU A 107 -5.51 -4.54 9.37
C LEU A 107 -5.58 -4.40 7.85
N PRO A 108 -5.34 -3.19 7.29
CA PRO A 108 -5.36 -3.00 5.84
C PRO A 108 -4.36 -3.96 5.17
N PRO A 109 -4.80 -4.88 4.30
CA PRO A 109 -3.95 -5.81 3.56
C PRO A 109 -2.78 -5.15 2.83
N SER A 110 -2.95 -3.92 2.33
CA SER A 110 -1.91 -3.10 1.70
C SER A 110 -0.75 -2.79 2.65
N VAL A 111 -1.06 -2.38 3.88
CA VAL A 111 -0.08 -2.13 4.95
C VAL A 111 0.64 -3.42 5.32
N LEU A 112 -0.08 -4.53 5.43
CA LEU A 112 0.51 -5.85 5.70
C LEU A 112 1.42 -6.32 4.55
N GLN A 113 1.04 -6.12 3.29
CA GLN A 113 1.89 -6.44 2.14
C GLN A 113 3.15 -5.58 2.12
N ARG A 114 3.03 -4.27 2.33
CA ARG A 114 4.17 -3.35 2.39
C ARG A 114 5.15 -3.74 3.50
N TRP A 115 4.62 -4.10 4.68
CA TRP A 115 5.44 -4.64 5.77
C TRP A 115 6.13 -5.95 5.39
N ARG A 116 5.44 -6.85 4.68
CA ARG A 116 6.02 -8.11 4.23
C ARG A 116 7.14 -7.91 3.23
N TYR A 117 6.98 -7.01 2.25
CA TYR A 117 8.05 -6.64 1.32
C TYR A 117 9.22 -5.96 2.04
N GLN A 118 8.96 -5.05 2.99
CA GLN A 118 10.04 -4.42 3.76
C GLN A 118 10.78 -5.41 4.67
N LEU A 119 10.10 -6.41 5.21
CA LEU A 119 10.74 -7.48 6.00
C LEU A 119 11.55 -8.44 5.13
N VAL A 120 11.09 -8.74 3.91
CA VAL A 120 11.82 -9.63 2.98
C VAL A 120 13.01 -8.92 2.33
N THR A 121 12.87 -7.64 1.96
CA THR A 121 13.93 -6.87 1.28
C THR A 121 14.88 -6.19 2.29
N GLY A 122 14.37 -5.70 3.43
CA GLY A 122 15.17 -5.10 4.51
C GLY A 122 15.77 -6.11 5.49
N GLY A 123 15.25 -7.34 5.52
CA GLY A 123 15.80 -8.44 6.33
C GLY A 123 17.18 -8.92 5.84
N ALA A 124 17.54 -8.67 4.58
CA ALA A 124 18.84 -9.05 4.03
C ALA A 124 20.01 -8.31 4.70
N GLU A 125 19.81 -7.06 5.14
CA GLU A 125 20.85 -6.29 5.84
C GLU A 125 20.88 -6.59 7.35
N LEU A 126 19.72 -6.89 7.95
CA LEU A 126 19.62 -7.18 9.39
C LEU A 126 20.24 -8.54 9.77
N ILE A 127 20.19 -9.54 8.88
CA ILE A 127 20.83 -10.86 9.09
C ILE A 127 22.37 -10.75 9.15
N GLY A 128 22.98 -9.77 8.47
CA GLY A 128 24.43 -9.54 8.50
C GLY A 128 24.98 -8.90 9.78
N SER A 129 24.11 -8.28 10.60
CA SER A 129 24.50 -7.59 11.83
C SER A 129 24.33 -8.46 13.09
N PHE A 130 23.38 -9.40 13.08
CA PHE A 130 23.09 -10.26 14.25
C PHE A 130 24.07 -11.43 14.43
N GLY A 131 24.87 -11.74 13.39
CA GLY A 131 25.82 -12.87 13.41
C GLY A 131 27.09 -12.66 14.24
N ARG A 132 27.45 -11.42 14.63
CA ARG A 132 28.70 -11.15 15.37
C ARG A 132 28.52 -11.00 16.89
N THR A 133 27.32 -10.69 17.36
CA THR A 133 27.03 -10.50 18.80
C THR A 133 26.61 -11.79 19.51
N TRP A 134 26.06 -12.78 18.79
CA TRP A 134 25.62 -14.05 19.38
C TRP A 134 26.79 -14.94 19.86
N ASP A 135 27.94 -14.92 19.19
CA ASP A 135 29.11 -15.71 19.61
C ASP A 135 29.64 -15.30 21.00
N THR A 136 29.52 -14.03 21.35
CA THR A 136 29.95 -13.52 22.66
C THR A 136 29.00 -13.97 23.77
N VAL A 137 27.69 -13.99 23.48
CA VAL A 137 26.65 -14.43 24.41
C VAL A 137 26.71 -15.95 24.66
N VAL A 138 26.92 -16.76 23.61
CA VAL A 138 27.07 -18.23 23.74
C VAL A 138 28.34 -18.62 24.49
N ARG A 139 29.43 -17.86 24.35
CA ARG A 139 30.68 -18.08 25.11
C ARG A 139 30.53 -17.73 26.58
N LEU A 140 29.77 -16.69 26.91
CA LEU A 140 29.48 -16.30 28.30
C LEU A 140 28.48 -17.24 28.98
N LEU A 141 27.55 -17.83 28.23
CA LEU A 141 26.55 -18.79 28.73
C LEU A 141 26.97 -20.26 28.63
N SER A 142 28.21 -20.55 28.21
CA SER A 142 28.71 -21.92 28.09
C SER A 142 28.88 -22.59 29.47
N PRO A 143 28.10 -23.63 29.82
CA PRO A 143 28.08 -24.23 31.17
C PRO A 143 29.27 -25.15 31.46
N ARG A 144 30.30 -25.17 30.60
CA ARG A 144 31.41 -26.14 30.68
C ARG A 144 32.43 -25.88 31.80
N ARG A 145 32.18 -24.91 32.68
CA ARG A 145 32.98 -24.64 33.88
C ARG A 145 32.35 -25.11 35.21
N LEU A 146 31.20 -25.78 35.17
CA LEU A 146 30.48 -26.22 36.38
C LEU A 146 30.36 -27.73 36.55
N LEU A 147 31.24 -28.53 35.92
CA LEU A 147 31.39 -29.94 36.27
C LEU A 147 32.58 -30.10 37.24
N PRO A 148 32.33 -30.32 38.54
CA PRO A 148 33.39 -30.66 39.48
C PRO A 148 34.04 -31.98 39.06
N GLY A 149 35.37 -31.97 38.98
CA GLY A 149 36.17 -33.17 38.79
C GLY A 149 35.83 -34.21 39.85
N ARG A 150 35.39 -35.37 39.39
CA ARG A 150 35.20 -36.55 40.25
C ARG A 150 36.58 -37.00 40.72
N PRO A 151 36.82 -37.20 42.03
CA PRO A 151 38.09 -37.77 42.49
C PRO A 151 38.12 -39.26 42.12
N SER A 152 39.08 -39.64 41.28
CA SER A 152 39.47 -41.04 41.06
C SER A 152 40.16 -41.56 42.31
N ARG A 153 39.58 -42.61 42.90
CA ARG A 153 40.23 -43.50 43.86
C ARG A 153 41.26 -44.37 43.17
#